data_AF-A0A941UDB1-F1
#
_entry.id   AF-A0A941UDB1-F1
#
_cell.length_a   1.000
_cell.length_b   1.000
_cell.length_c   1.000
_cell.angle_alpha   90.00
_cell.angle_beta   90.00
_cell.angle_gamma   90.00
#
_symmetry.space_group_name_H-M   'P 1'
#
loop_
_entity.id
_entity.type
_entity.pdbx_description
1 polymer ?
#
loop_
_entity_poly.entity_id
_entity_poly.type
_entity_poly.pdbx_seq_one_letter_code
_entity_poly.pdbx_strand_id
1 'polypeptide(L)'
;MTLKRRQHSIRIYPEISIAEVEKIVSAIREQLAKNIAPLEEKSIQQQHEKRKASIPTFQSAAGTLHPTLLPGWKNVKHGKQWITTLQTHAFPILGVKTLDTIKTADIAETLSPIWLYHPATAKRVI
;
A
#
# COMPACT_ATOMS: atom_id res chain seq x y z
N MET A 1 -60.40 59.06 18.61
CA MET A 1 -59.75 57.73 18.67
C MET A 1 -58.82 57.57 17.47
N THR A 2 -57.52 57.78 17.64
CA THR A 2 -56.54 57.68 16.56
C THR A 2 -55.75 56.39 16.74
N LEU A 3 -56.07 55.39 15.92
CA LEU A 3 -55.39 54.09 15.89
C LEU A 3 -53.94 54.28 15.41
N LYS A 4 -52.98 54.12 16.33
CA LYS A 4 -51.55 54.07 16.04
C LYS A 4 -51.27 52.83 15.20
N ARG A 5 -51.15 53.02 13.89
CA ARG A 5 -50.87 51.96 12.91
C ARG A 5 -49.47 51.40 13.18
N ARG A 6 -49.40 50.20 13.77
CA ARG A 6 -48.16 49.43 13.88
C ARG A 6 -47.85 48.88 12.50
N GLN A 7 -46.83 49.40 11.83
CA GLN A 7 -46.35 48.82 10.58
C GLN A 7 -45.73 47.45 10.88
N HIS A 8 -46.41 46.39 10.47
CA HIS A 8 -45.74 45.13 10.21
C HIS A 8 -45.11 45.26 8.82
N SER A 9 -43.79 45.40 8.76
CA SER A 9 -43.06 45.17 7.52
C SER A 9 -43.26 43.71 7.14
N ILE A 10 -43.90 43.50 6.00
CA ILE A 10 -44.04 42.20 5.35
C ILE A 10 -42.61 41.75 5.02
N ARG A 11 -42.07 40.83 5.82
CA ARG A 11 -40.72 40.27 5.64
C ARG A 11 -40.67 39.57 4.28
N ILE A 12 -39.98 40.18 3.33
CA ILE A 12 -39.64 39.55 2.04
C ILE A 12 -38.30 38.86 2.24
N TYR A 13 -38.29 37.57 1.91
CA TYR A 13 -37.14 36.67 1.90
C TYR A 13 -35.96 37.26 1.08
N PRO A 14 -34.68 37.00 1.43
CA PRO A 14 -34.17 36.19 2.54
C PRO A 14 -33.84 37.00 3.80
N GLU A 15 -33.84 36.34 4.97
CA GLU A 15 -33.50 36.93 6.28
C GLU A 15 -32.02 37.32 6.43
N ILE A 16 -31.20 36.97 5.44
CA ILE A 16 -29.75 37.06 5.48
C ILE A 16 -29.34 38.08 4.41
N SER A 17 -28.60 39.10 4.82
CA SER A 17 -28.04 40.08 3.88
C SER A 17 -27.07 39.39 2.94
N ILE A 18 -26.98 39.86 1.68
CA ILE A 18 -25.97 39.40 0.71
C ILE A 18 -24.55 39.49 1.33
N ALA A 19 -24.28 40.54 2.12
CA ALA A 19 -23.02 40.73 2.81
C ALA A 19 -22.74 39.68 3.90
N GLU A 20 -23.77 39.08 4.46
CA GLU A 20 -23.67 38.04 5.49
C GLU A 20 -23.50 36.65 4.85
N VAL A 21 -24.11 36.43 3.68
CA VAL A 21 -23.83 35.26 2.84
C VAL A 21 -22.36 35.21 2.43
N GLU A 22 -21.77 36.33 2.00
CA GLU A 22 -20.34 36.38 1.61
C GLU A 22 -19.41 36.01 2.76
N LYS A 23 -19.71 36.47 3.98
CA LYS A 23 -18.94 36.12 5.19
C LYS A 23 -19.03 34.64 5.55
N ILE A 24 -20.20 34.03 5.37
CA ILE A 24 -20.38 32.59 5.59
C ILE A 24 -19.60 31.80 4.54
N VAL A 25 -19.65 32.23 3.28
CA VAL A 25 -18.92 31.59 2.17
C VAL A 25 -17.41 31.66 2.39
N SER A 26 -16.86 32.80 2.84
CA SER A 26 -15.42 32.90 3.13
C SER A 26 -15.02 32.01 4.30
N ALA A 27 -15.80 31.97 5.39
CA ALA A 27 -15.55 31.10 6.53
C ALA A 27 -15.56 29.61 6.15
N ILE A 28 -16.50 29.19 5.30
CA ILE A 28 -16.58 27.81 4.79
C ILE A 28 -15.35 27.50 3.91
N ARG A 29 -14.92 28.42 3.03
CA ARG A 29 -13.73 28.24 2.18
C ARG A 29 -12.46 28.09 3.01
N GLU A 30 -12.29 28.88 4.07
CA GLU A 30 -11.17 28.76 4.99
C GLU A 30 -11.19 27.43 5.75
N GLN A 31 -12.35 26.99 6.23
CA GLN A 31 -12.50 25.69 6.89
C GLN A 31 -12.19 24.54 5.94
N LEU A 32 -12.63 24.62 4.67
CA LEU A 32 -12.30 23.63 3.65
C LEU A 32 -10.80 23.61 3.35
N ALA A 33 -10.16 24.76 3.16
CA ALA A 33 -8.70 24.84 2.94
C ALA A 33 -7.90 24.25 4.11
N LYS A 34 -8.31 24.54 5.36
CA LYS A 34 -7.71 23.97 6.58
C LYS A 34 -7.94 22.47 6.73
N ASN A 35 -8.98 21.91 6.13
CA ASN A 35 -9.29 20.47 6.18
C ASN A 35 -8.63 19.71 5.02
N ILE A 36 -8.46 20.33 3.86
CA ILE A 36 -7.81 19.74 2.68
C ILE A 36 -6.29 19.61 2.87
N ALA A 37 -5.61 20.63 3.42
CA ALA A 37 -4.16 20.57 3.62
C ALA A 37 -3.69 19.40 4.51
N PRO A 38 -4.35 19.08 5.65
CA PRO A 38 -4.03 17.89 6.45
C PRO A 38 -4.39 16.56 5.80
N LEU A 39 -5.31 16.52 4.83
CA LEU A 39 -5.72 15.29 4.14
C LEU A 39 -4.76 14.93 3.01
N GLU A 40 -4.32 15.92 2.23
CA GLU A 40 -3.38 15.71 1.13
C GLU A 40 -2.01 15.27 1.64
N GLU A 41 -1.47 15.91 2.70
CA GLU A 41 -0.18 15.51 3.30
C GLU A 41 -0.22 14.09 3.87
N LYS A 42 -1.30 13.73 4.57
CA LYS A 42 -1.50 12.36 5.09
C LYS A 42 -1.65 11.34 3.96
N SER A 43 -2.31 11.70 2.86
CA SER A 43 -2.50 10.79 1.73
C SER A 43 -1.19 10.48 1.01
N ILE A 44 -0.31 11.47 0.84
CA ILE A 44 0.99 11.31 0.19
C ILE A 44 1.92 10.45 1.07
N GLN A 45 1.95 10.70 2.39
CA GLN A 45 2.74 9.90 3.33
C GLN A 45 2.24 8.45 3.39
N GLN A 46 0.93 8.23 3.47
CA GLN A 46 0.35 6.88 3.45
C GLN A 46 0.61 6.15 2.13
N GLN A 47 0.61 6.85 0.99
CA GLN A 47 0.98 6.23 -0.28
C GLN A 47 2.45 5.82 -0.33
N HIS A 48 3.36 6.62 0.24
CA HIS A 48 4.78 6.26 0.34
C HIS A 48 5.01 5.07 1.27
N GLU A 49 4.31 5.00 2.40
CA GLU A 49 4.37 3.84 3.31
C GLU A 49 3.74 2.59 2.70
N LYS A 50 2.62 2.71 1.99
CA LYS A 50 2.01 1.58 1.27
C LYS A 50 2.90 1.04 0.15
N ARG A 51 3.64 1.90 -0.56
CA ARG A 51 4.59 1.45 -1.60
C ARG A 51 5.77 0.68 -0.99
N LYS A 52 6.27 1.10 0.18
CA LYS A 52 7.29 0.35 0.94
C LYS A 52 6.75 -0.95 1.54
N ALA A 53 5.49 -0.95 1.98
CA ALA A 53 4.79 -2.14 2.46
C ALA A 53 4.33 -3.10 1.34
N SER A 54 4.49 -2.72 0.07
CA SER A 54 4.00 -3.51 -1.07
C SER A 54 5.02 -4.46 -1.67
N ILE A 55 6.32 -4.35 -1.32
CA ILE A 55 7.32 -5.26 -1.86
C ILE A 55 7.30 -6.53 -1.00
N PRO A 56 6.81 -7.66 -1.54
CA PRO A 56 6.75 -8.89 -0.77
C PRO A 56 8.15 -9.35 -0.40
N THR A 57 8.26 -10.05 0.73
CA THR A 57 9.49 -10.75 1.08
C THR A 57 9.72 -11.93 0.14
N PHE A 58 10.97 -12.38 0.01
CA PHE A 58 11.30 -13.53 -0.83
C PHE A 58 10.45 -14.76 -0.52
N GLN A 59 10.24 -15.03 0.78
CA GLN A 59 9.41 -16.16 1.22
C GLN A 59 7.94 -16.00 0.80
N SER A 60 7.38 -14.80 0.95
CA SER A 60 6.00 -14.52 0.56
C SER A 60 5.83 -14.64 -0.96
N ALA A 61 6.76 -14.07 -1.73
CA ALA A 61 6.76 -14.13 -3.19
C ALA A 61 6.89 -15.57 -3.70
N ALA A 62 7.80 -16.37 -3.13
CA ALA A 62 7.96 -17.78 -3.48
C ALA A 62 6.69 -18.60 -3.18
N GLY A 63 6.01 -18.31 -2.06
CA GLY A 63 4.74 -18.94 -1.71
C GLY A 63 3.59 -18.60 -2.67
N THR A 64 3.54 -17.36 -3.18
CA THR A 64 2.53 -16.96 -4.18
C THR A 64 2.84 -17.50 -5.57
N LEU A 65 4.11 -17.57 -5.97
CA LEU A 65 4.52 -18.07 -7.28
C LEU A 65 4.40 -19.60 -7.41
N HIS A 66 4.67 -20.34 -6.33
CA HIS A 66 4.62 -21.80 -6.32
C HIS A 66 3.34 -22.41 -6.88
N PRO A 67 2.12 -22.02 -6.44
CA PRO A 67 0.88 -22.57 -6.99
C PRO A 67 0.65 -22.18 -8.45
N THR A 68 1.13 -21.01 -8.88
CA THR A 68 1.05 -20.56 -10.29
C THR A 68 1.98 -21.35 -11.21
N LEU A 69 3.16 -21.73 -10.71
CA LEU A 69 4.14 -22.51 -11.47
C LEU A 69 3.86 -24.02 -11.46
N LEU A 70 3.17 -24.52 -10.42
CA LEU A 70 2.82 -25.93 -10.26
C LEU A 70 2.20 -26.59 -11.51
N PRO A 71 1.19 -26.01 -12.17
CA PRO A 71 0.59 -26.60 -13.38
C PRO A 71 1.52 -26.58 -14.60
N GLY A 72 2.54 -25.71 -14.62
CA GLY A 72 3.52 -25.63 -15.70
C GLY A 72 4.63 -26.69 -15.60
N TRP A 73 4.79 -27.33 -14.44
CA TRP A 73 5.80 -28.36 -14.27
C TRP A 73 5.32 -29.72 -14.75
N LYS A 74 6.07 -30.31 -15.70
CA LYS A 74 5.84 -31.68 -16.20
C LYS A 74 5.86 -32.75 -15.09
N ASN A 75 6.54 -32.48 -13.97
CA ASN A 75 6.66 -33.41 -12.86
C ASN A 75 6.26 -32.72 -11.55
N VAL A 76 5.13 -33.15 -10.98
CA VAL A 76 4.59 -32.62 -9.72
C VAL A 76 5.56 -32.80 -8.54
N LYS A 77 6.36 -33.89 -8.54
CA LYS A 77 7.38 -34.13 -7.51
C LYS A 77 8.45 -33.05 -7.55
N HIS A 78 8.82 -32.58 -8.74
CA HIS A 78 9.81 -31.53 -8.91
C HIS A 78 9.32 -30.21 -8.32
N GLY A 79 8.05 -29.86 -8.54
CA GLY A 79 7.46 -28.66 -7.95
C GLY A 79 7.40 -28.68 -6.43
N LYS A 80 7.06 -29.82 -5.83
CA LYS A 80 7.13 -29.99 -4.36
C LYS A 80 8.56 -29.91 -3.86
N GLN A 81 9.50 -30.53 -4.56
CA GLN A 81 10.90 -30.51 -4.16
C GLN A 81 11.52 -29.11 -4.24
N TRP A 82 11.11 -28.30 -5.22
CA TRP A 82 11.57 -26.92 -5.38
C TRP A 82 11.27 -26.04 -4.17
N ILE A 83 10.01 -26.05 -3.69
CA ILE A 83 9.63 -25.24 -2.51
C ILE A 83 10.31 -25.76 -1.24
N THR A 84 10.48 -27.08 -1.10
CA THR A 84 11.22 -27.67 0.02
C THR A 84 12.69 -27.26 0.02
N THR A 85 13.34 -27.22 -1.16
CA THR A 85 14.74 -26.76 -1.25
C THR A 85 14.89 -25.28 -0.89
N LEU A 86 13.92 -24.44 -1.27
CA LEU A 86 13.90 -23.04 -0.86
C LEU A 86 13.67 -22.89 0.65
N GLN A 87 12.78 -23.69 1.24
CA GLN A 87 12.55 -23.70 2.69
C GLN A 87 13.79 -24.06 3.50
N THR A 88 14.55 -25.06 3.05
CA THR A 88 15.74 -25.53 3.78
C THR A 88 16.92 -24.58 3.64
N HIS A 89 17.14 -24.01 2.45
CA HIS A 89 18.40 -23.32 2.15
C HIS A 89 18.26 -21.82 1.89
N ALA A 90 17.17 -21.37 1.25
CA ALA A 90 17.03 -19.98 0.84
C ALA A 90 16.24 -19.14 1.86
N PHE A 91 15.19 -19.68 2.46
CA PHE A 91 14.34 -18.95 3.42
C PHE A 91 15.05 -18.53 4.71
N PRO A 92 15.97 -19.32 5.29
CA PRO A 92 16.68 -18.88 6.50
C PRO A 92 17.54 -17.63 6.29
N ILE A 93 18.03 -17.39 5.07
CA ILE A 93 18.98 -16.32 4.76
C ILE A 93 18.30 -15.16 4.00
N LEU A 94 17.42 -15.48 3.05
CA LEU A 94 16.76 -14.51 2.15
C LEU A 94 15.28 -14.33 2.44
N GLY A 95 14.65 -15.23 3.22
CA GLY A 95 13.20 -15.28 3.38
C GLY A 95 12.61 -13.99 3.96
N VAL A 96 13.35 -13.31 4.84
CA VAL A 96 12.95 -12.04 5.48
C VAL A 96 13.28 -10.83 4.62
N LYS A 97 14.21 -10.96 3.65
CA LYS A 97 14.59 -9.85 2.77
C LYS A 97 13.48 -9.58 1.75
N THR A 98 13.21 -8.31 1.50
CA THR A 98 12.31 -7.85 0.44
C THR A 98 12.99 -8.00 -0.91
N LEU A 99 12.22 -8.29 -1.97
CA LEU A 99 12.78 -8.61 -3.30
C LEU A 99 13.72 -7.52 -3.86
N ASP A 100 13.47 -6.26 -3.53
CA ASP A 100 14.29 -5.11 -3.94
C ASP A 100 15.65 -5.03 -3.24
N THR A 101 15.78 -5.63 -2.06
CA THR A 101 17.01 -5.61 -1.26
C THR A 101 17.94 -6.79 -1.54
N ILE A 102 17.46 -7.82 -2.24
CA ILE A 102 18.23 -9.02 -2.55
C ILE A 102 19.27 -8.70 -3.64
N LYS A 103 20.55 -8.86 -3.29
CA LYS A 103 21.67 -8.67 -4.22
C LYS A 103 22.17 -10.01 -4.74
N THR A 104 22.91 -9.97 -5.85
CA THR A 104 23.58 -11.14 -6.43
C THR A 104 24.53 -11.82 -5.43
N ALA A 105 25.16 -11.04 -4.54
CA ALA A 105 26.01 -11.58 -3.48
C ALA A 105 25.24 -12.45 -2.48
N ASP A 106 24.01 -12.04 -2.10
CA ASP A 106 23.16 -12.80 -1.19
C ASP A 106 22.73 -14.14 -1.82
N ILE A 107 22.47 -14.13 -3.13
CA ILE A 107 22.17 -15.35 -3.91
C ILE A 107 23.41 -16.25 -3.99
N ALA A 108 24.60 -15.70 -4.20
CA ALA A 108 25.83 -16.47 -4.21
C ALA A 108 26.14 -17.10 -2.84
N GLU A 109 25.91 -16.38 -1.75
CA GLU A 109 26.12 -16.86 -0.38
C GLU A 109 25.18 -18.03 -0.05
N THR A 110 23.91 -17.94 -0.44
CA THR A 110 22.95 -19.05 -0.26
C THR A 110 23.28 -20.27 -1.10
N LEU A 111 23.78 -20.08 -2.33
CA LEU A 111 24.07 -21.18 -3.25
C LEU A 111 25.44 -21.84 -3.00
N SER A 112 26.43 -21.09 -2.48
CA SER A 112 27.79 -21.57 -2.22
C SER A 112 27.84 -22.88 -1.41
N PRO A 113 27.17 -23.00 -0.24
CA PRO A 113 27.16 -24.26 0.50
C PRO A 113 26.39 -25.37 -0.25
N ILE A 114 25.33 -25.04 -1.01
CA ILE A 114 24.57 -26.04 -1.75
C ILE A 114 25.42 -26.65 -2.88
N TRP A 115 26.23 -25.84 -3.57
CA TRP A 115 27.14 -26.32 -4.62
C TRP A 115 28.21 -27.27 -4.09
N LEU A 116 28.70 -27.04 -2.87
CA LEU A 116 29.70 -27.89 -2.23
C LEU A 116 29.15 -29.27 -1.83
N TYR A 117 27.93 -29.33 -1.31
CA TYR A 117 27.37 -30.58 -0.78
C TYR A 117 26.46 -31.32 -1.78
N HIS A 118 25.70 -30.60 -2.62
CA HIS A 118 24.76 -31.19 -3.58
C HIS A 118 24.59 -30.31 -4.85
N PRO A 119 25.48 -30.44 -5.84
CA PRO A 119 25.43 -29.65 -7.07
C PRO A 119 24.13 -29.84 -7.87
N ALA A 120 23.54 -31.04 -7.82
CA ALA A 120 22.23 -31.32 -8.41
C ALA A 120 21.06 -30.56 -7.75
N THR A 121 21.23 -30.13 -6.49
CA THR A 121 20.26 -29.32 -5.76
C THR A 121 20.46 -27.84 -6.08
N ALA A 122 21.69 -27.37 -6.23
CA ALA A 122 21.98 -25.99 -6.61
C ALA A 122 21.39 -25.63 -7.99
N LYS A 123 21.50 -26.54 -8.96
CA LYS A 123 20.89 -26.37 -10.30
C LYS A 123 19.36 -26.34 -10.29
N ARG A 124 18.71 -26.75 -9.19
CA ARG A 124 17.24 -26.69 -9.06
C ARG A 124 16.75 -25.37 -8.46
N VAL A 125 17.64 -24.60 -7.83
CA VAL A 125 17.30 -23.32 -7.18
C VAL A 125 17.43 -22.15 -8.18
N ILE A 126 18.32 -22.27 -9.17
CA ILE A 126 18.53 -21.33 -10.28
C ILE A 126 17.65 -21.74 -11.47
#